data_AF-A0A9W4R3X7-F1
#
_entry.id   AF-A0A9W4R3X7-F1
#
_cell.length_a   1.000
_cell.length_b   1.000
_cell.length_c   1.000
_cell.angle_alpha   90.00
_cell.angle_beta   90.00
_cell.angle_gamma   90.00
#
_symmetry.space_group_name_H-M   'P 1'
#
loop_
_entity.id
_entity.type
_entity.pdbx_description
1 polymer ?
#
loop_
_entity_poly.entity_id
_entity_poly.type
_entity_poly.pdbx_seq_one_letter_code
_entity_poly.pdbx_strand_id
1 'polypeptide(L)'
;MLSAGFIVGSSSIGSAISAIAISMLSSYIFFFLTITLKERSDKKKVKNISNPLITQITSTLEAGINNSILLPNKSIQLIPDSKTLTKEQLYNYLTDNVLNAPISGLRTYYPRNKISAEIKTNSDELILNTTSPIKIILGDLKPYLYLLDINLVKLIYEIEHSNYMRFCGDNLEHCGRFTFNKEDFIEFFILVKKLKSSIGQ
;
A
#
# COMPACT_ATOMS: atom_id res chain seq x y z
N MET A 1 42.03 42.72 -41.15
CA MET A 1 40.67 42.16 -40.94
C MET A 1 40.70 41.46 -39.59
N LEU A 2 39.93 41.79 -38.56
CA LEU A 2 38.68 42.52 -38.44
C LEU A 2 38.74 43.53 -37.29
N SER A 3 38.32 44.76 -37.57
CA SER A 3 37.91 45.75 -36.58
C SER A 3 36.39 45.86 -36.63
N ALA A 4 35.75 45.80 -35.47
CA ALA A 4 34.43 46.36 -35.10
C ALA A 4 34.08 45.67 -33.77
N GLY A 5 34.25 46.29 -32.61
CA GLY A 5 33.61 47.56 -32.29
C GLY A 5 32.25 47.28 -31.65
N PHE A 6 32.24 46.73 -30.43
CA PHE A 6 31.18 46.98 -29.46
C PHE A 6 31.84 47.42 -28.16
N ILE A 7 32.30 48.67 -28.17
CA ILE A 7 32.46 49.45 -26.95
C ILE A 7 31.04 49.77 -26.50
N VAL A 8 30.47 48.92 -25.65
CA VAL A 8 29.37 49.34 -24.78
C VAL A 8 30.04 50.02 -23.61
N GLY A 9 29.82 51.32 -23.46
CA GLY A 9 30.41 52.12 -22.37
C GLY A 9 30.18 51.43 -21.03
N SER A 10 31.27 51.01 -20.38
CA SER A 10 31.24 50.46 -19.04
C SER A 10 31.07 51.61 -18.04
N SER A 11 29.85 52.12 -17.91
CA SER A 11 29.52 52.83 -16.67
C SER A 11 29.58 51.80 -15.55
N SER A 12 30.27 52.13 -14.44
CA SER A 12 30.33 51.26 -13.24
C SER A 12 28.93 50.86 -12.75
N ILE A 13 27.93 51.68 -13.08
CA ILE A 13 26.51 51.49 -12.81
C ILE A 13 25.92 50.36 -13.67
N GLY A 14 26.23 50.29 -14.97
CA GLY A 14 25.72 49.23 -15.87
C GLY A 14 26.30 47.85 -15.57
N SER A 15 27.59 47.78 -15.20
CA SER A 15 28.20 46.51 -14.75
C SER A 15 27.72 46.09 -13.35
N ALA A 16 27.43 47.05 -12.46
CA ALA A 16 26.83 46.77 -11.17
C ALA A 16 25.39 46.26 -11.31
N ILE A 17 24.57 46.86 -12.19
CA ILE A 17 23.20 46.43 -12.46
C ILE A 17 23.19 45.02 -13.08
N SER A 18 24.08 44.72 -14.02
CA SER A 18 24.18 43.37 -14.59
C SER A 18 24.67 42.35 -13.56
N ALA A 19 25.61 42.70 -12.68
CA ALA A 19 26.05 41.83 -11.58
C ALA A 19 24.91 41.56 -10.57
N ILE A 20 24.09 42.57 -10.25
CA ILE A 20 22.89 42.42 -9.41
C ILE A 20 21.85 41.52 -10.09
N ALA A 21 21.60 41.71 -11.38
CA ALA A 21 20.66 40.87 -12.13
C ALA A 21 21.12 39.39 -12.19
N ILE A 22 22.42 39.16 -12.39
CA ILE A 22 23.02 37.81 -12.38
C ILE A 22 22.97 37.19 -10.98
N SER A 23 23.20 37.96 -9.91
CA SER A 23 23.10 37.43 -8.54
C SER A 23 21.66 37.08 -8.17
N MET A 24 20.69 37.91 -8.56
CA MET A 24 19.26 37.62 -8.41
C MET A 24 18.87 36.36 -9.16
N LEU A 25 19.26 36.22 -10.44
CA LEU A 25 19.00 35.02 -11.23
C LEU A 25 19.65 33.78 -10.61
N SER A 26 20.90 33.89 -10.16
CA SER A 26 21.63 32.80 -9.50
C SER A 26 20.95 32.39 -8.19
N SER A 27 20.51 33.34 -7.37
CA SER A 27 19.78 33.06 -6.13
C SER A 27 18.44 32.37 -6.39
N TYR A 28 17.70 32.79 -7.44
CA TYR A 28 16.46 32.16 -7.85
C TYR A 28 16.67 30.72 -8.32
N ILE A 29 17.68 30.47 -9.17
CA ILE A 29 18.05 29.13 -9.63
C ILE A 29 18.46 28.25 -8.44
N PHE A 30 19.26 28.79 -7.52
CA PHE A 30 19.71 28.05 -6.33
C PHE A 30 18.55 27.70 -5.40
N PHE A 31 17.62 28.63 -5.18
CA PHE A 31 16.41 28.39 -4.41
C PHE A 31 15.54 27.31 -5.05
N PHE A 32 15.29 27.41 -6.36
CA PHE A 32 14.50 26.43 -7.10
C PHE A 32 15.14 25.04 -7.06
N LEU A 33 16.46 24.96 -7.25
CA LEU A 33 17.22 23.72 -7.16
C LEU A 33 17.13 23.12 -5.74
N THR A 34 17.28 23.96 -4.71
CA THR A 34 17.22 23.53 -3.31
C THR A 34 15.86 22.98 -2.94
N ILE A 35 14.77 23.66 -3.33
CA ILE A 35 13.40 23.16 -3.14
C ILE A 35 13.21 21.84 -3.87
N THR A 36 13.59 21.77 -5.15
CA THR A 36 13.42 20.56 -5.97
C THR A 36 14.20 19.37 -5.39
N LEU A 37 15.43 19.60 -4.91
CA LEU A 37 16.25 18.57 -4.26
C LEU A 37 15.65 18.11 -2.93
N LYS A 38 15.13 19.04 -2.12
CA LYS A 38 14.45 18.73 -0.87
C LYS A 38 13.20 17.91 -1.11
N GLU A 39 12.34 18.32 -2.05
CA GLU A 39 11.15 17.55 -2.44
C GLU A 39 11.48 16.14 -2.92
N ARG A 40 12.54 15.97 -3.73
CA ARG A 40 12.99 14.63 -4.16
C ARG A 40 13.47 13.80 -2.98
N SER A 41 14.21 14.39 -2.05
CA SER A 41 14.71 13.71 -0.85
C SER A 41 13.55 13.25 0.05
N ASP A 42 12.56 14.11 0.27
CA ASP A 42 11.40 13.81 1.10
C ASP A 42 10.52 12.73 0.44
N LYS A 43 10.26 12.83 -0.88
CA LYS A 43 9.58 11.77 -1.63
C LYS A 43 10.31 10.43 -1.55
N LYS A 44 11.64 10.43 -1.62
CA LYS A 44 12.45 9.20 -1.49
C LYS A 44 12.36 8.59 -0.10
N LYS A 45 12.46 9.40 0.96
CA LYS A 45 12.29 8.93 2.34
C LYS A 45 10.92 8.32 2.57
N VAL A 46 9.88 8.97 2.05
CA VAL A 46 8.49 8.49 2.15
C VAL A 46 8.34 7.16 1.41
N LYS A 47 8.80 7.06 0.17
CA LYS A 47 8.79 5.80 -0.60
C LYS A 47 9.51 4.68 0.16
N ASN A 48 10.62 4.98 0.83
CA ASN A 48 11.36 4.00 1.64
C ASN A 48 10.61 3.53 2.89
N ILE A 49 9.66 4.30 3.41
CA ILE A 49 8.83 3.93 4.57
C ILE A 49 7.52 3.27 4.12
N SER A 50 6.83 3.87 3.15
CA SER A 50 5.51 3.44 2.70
C SER A 50 5.58 2.16 1.86
N ASN A 51 6.58 2.00 0.99
CA ASN A 51 6.64 0.82 0.11
C ASN A 51 6.80 -0.50 0.88
N PRO A 52 7.64 -0.59 1.93
CA PRO A 52 7.68 -1.77 2.77
C PRO A 52 6.32 -2.09 3.41
N LEU A 53 5.61 -1.09 3.95
CA LEU A 53 4.29 -1.28 4.54
C LEU A 53 3.26 -1.74 3.50
N ILE A 54 3.24 -1.12 2.32
CA ILE A 54 2.36 -1.53 1.21
C ILE A 54 2.68 -2.96 0.74
N THR A 55 3.96 -3.30 0.65
CA THR A 55 4.41 -4.67 0.33
C THR A 55 3.94 -5.65 1.41
N GLN A 56 3.97 -5.24 2.67
CA GLN A 56 3.48 -6.04 3.78
C GLN A 56 1.97 -6.27 3.69
N ILE A 57 1.14 -5.26 3.39
CA ILE A 57 -0.31 -5.43 3.14
C ILE A 57 -0.55 -6.50 2.08
N THR A 58 0.17 -6.39 0.96
CA THR A 58 0.04 -7.33 -0.16
C THR A 58 0.47 -8.74 0.23
N SER A 59 1.62 -8.86 0.92
CA SER A 59 2.18 -10.15 1.34
C SER A 59 1.32 -10.82 2.40
N THR A 60 0.70 -10.04 3.29
CA THR A 60 -0.28 -10.52 4.28
C THR A 60 -1.52 -11.09 3.61
N LEU A 61 -2.08 -10.40 2.61
CA LEU A 61 -3.19 -10.94 1.83
C LEU A 61 -2.80 -12.23 1.11
N GLU A 62 -1.65 -12.23 0.43
CA GLU A 62 -1.12 -13.39 -0.30
C GLU A 62 -0.88 -14.59 0.63
N ALA A 63 -0.37 -14.35 1.84
CA ALA A 63 -0.18 -15.38 2.86
C ALA A 63 -1.53 -15.89 3.40
N GLY A 64 -2.50 -15.01 3.68
CA GLY A 64 -3.84 -15.40 4.13
C GLY A 64 -4.55 -16.29 3.12
N ILE A 65 -4.52 -15.92 1.83
CA ILE A 65 -5.07 -16.75 0.75
C ILE A 65 -4.35 -18.10 0.65
N ASN A 66 -3.01 -18.08 0.68
CA ASN A 66 -2.23 -19.32 0.60
C ASN A 66 -2.55 -20.27 1.75
N ASN A 67 -2.58 -19.77 2.97
CA ASN A 67 -2.73 -20.61 4.16
C ASN A 67 -4.16 -21.12 4.33
N SER A 68 -5.16 -20.29 4.03
CA SER A 68 -6.56 -20.61 4.35
C SER A 68 -7.34 -21.19 3.17
N ILE A 69 -6.98 -20.88 1.92
CA ILE A 69 -7.76 -21.29 0.73
C ILE A 69 -6.99 -22.26 -0.16
N LEU A 70 -5.74 -21.95 -0.48
CA LEU A 70 -4.98 -22.71 -1.47
C LEU A 70 -4.31 -23.94 -0.88
N LEU A 71 -3.67 -23.79 0.29
CA LEU A 71 -2.98 -24.86 0.99
C LEU A 71 -3.52 -25.02 2.43
N PRO A 72 -4.85 -25.12 2.64
CA PRO A 72 -5.35 -25.42 3.97
C PRO A 72 -4.79 -26.77 4.38
N ASN A 73 -4.23 -26.85 5.59
CA ASN A 73 -4.02 -28.11 6.29
C ASN A 73 -3.01 -29.15 5.75
N LYS A 74 -2.31 -28.91 4.61
CA LYS A 74 -0.99 -29.49 4.16
C LYS A 74 -0.88 -29.80 2.64
N SER A 75 0.40 -29.86 2.22
CA SER A 75 1.08 -30.60 1.13
C SER A 75 0.51 -30.65 -0.29
N ILE A 76 1.19 -29.89 -1.17
CA ILE A 76 1.56 -30.25 -2.54
C ILE A 76 0.38 -30.64 -3.45
N GLN A 77 -0.37 -29.64 -3.90
CA GLN A 77 -0.87 -29.64 -5.27
C GLN A 77 -0.13 -28.53 -6.05
N LEU A 78 -0.07 -28.68 -7.37
CA LEU A 78 0.39 -27.63 -8.30
C LEU A 78 -0.68 -26.53 -8.31
N ILE A 79 -0.68 -25.72 -7.26
CA ILE A 79 -1.63 -24.63 -7.06
C ILE A 79 -0.93 -23.32 -7.47
N PRO A 80 -1.60 -22.43 -8.22
CA PRO A 80 -1.05 -21.11 -8.52
C PRO A 80 -0.60 -20.40 -7.25
N ASP A 81 0.60 -19.81 -7.27
CA ASP A 81 1.06 -18.91 -6.21
C ASP A 81 0.03 -17.77 -6.07
N SER A 82 -0.40 -17.44 -4.86
CA SER A 82 -1.30 -16.30 -4.62
C SER A 82 -0.78 -14.99 -5.22
N LYS A 83 0.54 -14.89 -5.46
CA LYS A 83 1.15 -13.79 -6.24
C LYS A 83 0.60 -13.66 -7.65
N THR A 84 0.39 -14.77 -8.35
CA THR A 84 -0.04 -14.82 -9.77
C THR A 84 -1.53 -15.12 -9.95
N LEU A 85 -2.26 -15.31 -8.86
CA LEU A 85 -3.69 -15.62 -8.87
C LEU A 85 -4.52 -14.49 -9.52
N THR A 86 -5.37 -14.83 -10.50
CA THR A 86 -6.35 -13.88 -11.05
C THR A 86 -7.62 -13.82 -10.20
N LYS A 87 -8.45 -12.80 -10.44
CA LYS A 87 -9.76 -12.66 -9.80
C LYS A 87 -10.63 -13.90 -10.04
N GLU A 88 -10.70 -14.36 -11.28
CA GLU A 88 -11.57 -15.48 -11.70
C GLU A 88 -11.09 -16.78 -11.06
N GLN A 89 -9.77 -17.00 -11.02
CA GLN A 89 -9.17 -18.15 -10.36
C GLN A 89 -9.51 -18.14 -8.87
N LEU A 90 -9.28 -17.02 -8.18
CA LEU A 90 -9.61 -16.88 -6.75
C LEU A 90 -11.10 -17.13 -6.51
N TYR A 91 -11.97 -16.54 -7.33
CA TYR A 91 -13.41 -16.73 -7.22
C TYR A 91 -13.80 -18.21 -7.31
N ASN A 92 -13.15 -18.98 -8.20
CA ASN A 92 -13.41 -20.41 -8.35
C ASN A 92 -12.88 -21.25 -7.17
N TYR A 93 -11.83 -20.81 -6.49
CA TYR A 93 -11.32 -21.50 -5.29
C TYR A 93 -12.18 -21.25 -4.04
N LEU A 94 -12.86 -20.10 -3.96
CA LEU A 94 -13.77 -19.74 -2.87
C LEU A 94 -15.12 -20.47 -3.01
N THR A 95 -15.09 -21.81 -2.93
CA THR A 95 -16.29 -22.66 -2.88
C THR A 95 -16.75 -22.87 -1.45
N ASP A 96 -18.04 -23.14 -1.25
CA ASP A 96 -18.59 -23.40 0.09
C ASP A 96 -17.89 -24.56 0.81
N ASN A 97 -17.49 -25.59 0.05
CA ASN A 97 -16.75 -26.73 0.59
C ASN A 97 -15.38 -26.30 1.14
N VAL A 98 -14.66 -25.41 0.44
CA VAL A 98 -13.35 -24.93 0.88
C VAL A 98 -13.50 -23.95 2.04
N LEU A 99 -14.46 -23.02 1.95
CA LEU A 99 -14.67 -21.97 2.95
C LEU A 99 -15.14 -22.53 4.29
N ASN A 100 -16.03 -23.52 4.26
CA ASN A 100 -16.61 -24.14 5.46
C ASN A 100 -15.84 -25.37 5.95
N ALA A 101 -14.77 -25.76 5.26
CA ALA A 101 -13.92 -26.86 5.70
C ALA A 101 -13.31 -26.52 7.07
N PRO A 102 -13.27 -27.49 8.01
CA PRO A 102 -12.70 -27.27 9.31
C PRO A 102 -11.18 -27.02 9.21
N ILE A 103 -10.68 -26.09 10.03
CA ILE A 103 -9.24 -25.92 10.18
C ILE A 103 -8.63 -27.15 10.85
N SER A 104 -7.46 -27.59 10.39
CA SER A 104 -6.72 -28.71 10.94
C SER A 104 -5.32 -28.24 11.34
N GLY A 105 -4.96 -28.40 12.61
CA GLY A 105 -3.67 -27.96 13.11
C GLY A 105 -3.79 -27.14 14.40
N LEU A 106 -2.68 -26.51 14.79
CA LEU A 106 -2.62 -25.73 16.02
C LEU A 106 -3.52 -24.49 15.88
N ARG A 107 -4.53 -24.39 16.74
CA ARG A 107 -5.43 -23.24 16.80
C ARG A 107 -4.61 -22.00 17.18
N THR A 108 -4.39 -21.10 16.23
CA THR A 108 -3.79 -19.79 16.49
C THR A 108 -4.80 -18.94 17.25
N TYR A 109 -4.76 -19.03 18.58
CA TYR A 109 -5.47 -18.07 19.42
C TYR A 109 -4.79 -16.71 19.22
N TYR A 110 -5.50 -15.71 18.71
CA TYR A 110 -4.97 -14.35 18.65
C TYR A 110 -5.30 -13.63 19.95
N PRO A 111 -4.33 -13.46 20.87
CA PRO A 111 -4.59 -12.92 22.21
C PRO A 111 -4.92 -11.42 22.21
N ARG A 112 -4.69 -10.74 21.08
CA ARG A 112 -4.70 -9.27 21.01
C ARG A 112 -6.10 -8.68 20.96
N ASN A 113 -7.06 -9.46 20.48
CA ASN A 113 -8.44 -9.05 20.44
C ASN A 113 -9.11 -9.90 21.52
N LYS A 114 -9.97 -9.32 22.36
CA LYS A 114 -10.82 -10.08 23.30
C LYS A 114 -11.87 -10.93 22.55
N ILE A 115 -11.49 -11.48 21.41
CA ILE A 115 -12.26 -12.35 20.55
C ILE A 115 -12.21 -13.71 21.21
N SER A 116 -13.28 -14.01 21.94
CA SER A 116 -13.61 -15.35 22.40
C SER A 116 -14.13 -16.25 21.27
N ALA A 117 -14.07 -15.80 20.01
CA ALA A 117 -14.55 -16.54 18.87
C ALA A 117 -13.56 -17.65 18.52
N GLU A 118 -14.03 -18.89 18.66
CA GLU A 118 -13.28 -20.08 18.25
C GLU A 118 -13.21 -20.10 16.71
N ILE A 119 -11.99 -20.10 16.17
CA ILE A 119 -11.72 -20.26 14.73
C ILE A 119 -12.06 -21.71 14.38
N LYS A 120 -13.01 -21.91 13.48
CA LYS A 120 -13.50 -23.25 13.11
C LYS A 120 -13.26 -23.58 11.66
N THR A 121 -13.38 -22.60 10.78
CA THR A 121 -13.34 -22.80 9.33
C THR A 121 -12.19 -22.06 8.66
N ASN A 122 -11.88 -22.47 7.43
CA ASN A 122 -10.94 -21.75 6.57
C ASN A 122 -11.34 -20.28 6.33
N SER A 123 -12.64 -19.99 6.24
CA SER A 123 -13.12 -18.61 6.12
C SER A 123 -12.86 -17.77 7.38
N ASP A 124 -13.02 -18.35 8.57
CA ASP A 124 -12.67 -17.68 9.83
C ASP A 124 -11.18 -17.33 9.87
N GLU A 125 -10.34 -18.31 9.50
CA GLU A 125 -8.89 -18.14 9.44
C GLU A 125 -8.49 -17.08 8.40
N LEU A 126 -9.12 -17.08 7.22
CA LEU A 126 -8.88 -16.10 6.18
C LEU A 126 -9.22 -14.68 6.66
N ILE A 127 -10.38 -14.49 7.30
CA ILE A 127 -10.76 -13.20 7.89
C ILE A 127 -9.72 -12.75 8.89
N LEU A 128 -9.32 -13.63 9.80
CA LEU A 128 -8.39 -13.28 10.87
C LEU A 128 -6.99 -12.94 10.35
N ASN A 129 -6.47 -13.74 9.43
CA ASN A 129 -5.12 -13.58 8.87
C ASN A 129 -5.01 -12.38 7.93
N THR A 130 -6.12 -11.85 7.42
CA THR A 130 -6.11 -10.71 6.50
C THR A 130 -6.58 -9.42 7.16
N THR A 131 -7.75 -9.39 7.81
CA THR A 131 -8.37 -8.14 8.30
C THR A 131 -7.53 -7.47 9.40
N SER A 132 -7.33 -8.13 10.54
CA SER A 132 -6.65 -7.54 11.70
C SER A 132 -5.20 -7.10 11.39
N PRO A 133 -4.36 -7.93 10.75
CA PRO A 133 -3.00 -7.52 10.41
C PRO A 133 -2.97 -6.38 9.38
N ILE A 134 -3.85 -6.40 8.37
CA ILE A 134 -3.90 -5.30 7.38
C ILE A 134 -4.38 -4.00 8.05
N LYS A 135 -5.35 -4.05 8.97
CA LYS A 135 -5.80 -2.87 9.74
C LYS A 135 -4.66 -2.23 10.54
N ILE A 136 -3.79 -3.05 11.14
CA ILE A 136 -2.59 -2.57 11.85
C ILE A 136 -1.63 -1.88 10.87
N ILE A 137 -1.30 -2.53 9.75
CA ILE A 137 -0.36 -1.96 8.78
C ILE A 137 -0.91 -0.66 8.17
N LEU A 138 -2.23 -0.60 7.91
CA LEU A 138 -2.91 0.63 7.49
C LEU A 138 -2.79 1.72 8.57
N GLY A 139 -2.95 1.36 9.84
CA GLY A 139 -2.71 2.26 10.97
C GLY A 139 -1.29 2.81 11.00
N ASP A 140 -0.29 1.96 10.76
CA ASP A 140 1.13 2.36 10.68
C ASP A 140 1.42 3.26 9.46
N LEU A 141 0.59 3.19 8.42
CA LEU A 141 0.70 4.01 7.22
C LEU A 141 0.07 5.40 7.39
N LYS A 142 -0.92 5.56 8.30
CA LYS A 142 -1.65 6.82 8.53
C LYS A 142 -0.77 8.06 8.70
N PRO A 143 0.32 8.01 9.50
CA PRO A 143 1.19 9.17 9.69
C PRO A 143 1.87 9.64 8.40
N TYR A 144 1.94 8.80 7.35
CA TYR A 144 2.66 9.10 6.13
C TYR A 144 1.75 9.45 4.95
N LEU A 145 0.43 9.35 5.09
CA LEU A 145 -0.53 9.56 3.99
C LEU A 145 -0.42 10.94 3.34
N TYR A 146 -0.15 11.99 4.13
CA TYR A 146 -0.03 13.36 3.62
C TYR A 146 1.17 13.57 2.68
N LEU A 147 2.09 12.61 2.63
CA LEU A 147 3.27 12.62 1.78
C LEU A 147 3.16 11.69 0.56
N LEU A 148 2.06 10.94 0.45
CA LEU A 148 1.80 10.02 -0.66
C LEU A 148 1.08 10.71 -1.82
N ASP A 149 1.16 10.10 -3.00
CA ASP A 149 0.36 10.52 -4.15
C ASP A 149 -1.14 10.38 -3.84
N ILE A 150 -1.94 11.33 -4.32
CA ILE A 150 -3.37 11.38 -4.02
C ILE A 150 -4.11 10.11 -4.49
N ASN A 151 -3.68 9.49 -5.59
CA ASN A 151 -4.30 8.25 -6.07
C ASN A 151 -3.97 7.08 -5.14
N LEU A 152 -2.75 7.06 -4.59
CA LEU A 152 -2.34 6.05 -3.63
C LEU A 152 -3.10 6.22 -2.31
N VAL A 153 -3.26 7.45 -1.82
CA VAL A 153 -4.08 7.75 -0.63
C VAL A 153 -5.52 7.32 -0.84
N LYS A 154 -6.10 7.61 -2.01
CA LYS A 154 -7.47 7.21 -2.34
C LYS A 154 -7.63 5.69 -2.34
N LEU A 155 -6.67 4.96 -2.91
CA LEU A 155 -6.69 3.50 -2.93
C LEU A 155 -6.53 2.89 -1.52
N ILE A 156 -5.66 3.46 -0.69
CA ILE A 156 -5.51 3.05 0.73
C ILE A 156 -6.83 3.27 1.48
N TYR A 157 -7.48 4.41 1.24
CA TYR A 157 -8.78 4.73 1.84
C TYR A 157 -9.87 3.74 1.39
N GLU A 158 -9.94 3.41 0.09
CA GLU A 158 -10.86 2.40 -0.46
C GLU A 158 -10.62 1.01 0.16
N ILE A 159 -9.37 0.63 0.41
CA ILE A 159 -9.02 -0.64 1.09
C ILE A 159 -9.52 -0.61 2.55
N GLU A 160 -9.20 0.44 3.30
CA GLU A 160 -9.58 0.59 4.71
C GLU A 160 -11.11 0.56 4.90
N HIS A 161 -11.86 1.17 3.98
CA HIS A 161 -13.31 1.30 4.05
C HIS A 161 -14.06 0.28 3.18
N SER A 162 -13.37 -0.72 2.63
CA SER A 162 -13.99 -1.79 1.87
C SER A 162 -15.01 -2.57 2.70
N ASN A 163 -16.02 -3.12 2.02
CA ASN A 163 -17.04 -3.94 2.67
C ASN A 163 -16.42 -5.11 3.44
N TYR A 164 -15.35 -5.71 2.91
CA TYR A 164 -14.64 -6.78 3.60
C TYR A 164 -14.06 -6.31 4.94
N MET A 165 -13.36 -5.18 4.98
CA MET A 165 -12.78 -4.65 6.22
C MET A 165 -13.86 -4.24 7.22
N ARG A 166 -14.93 -3.59 6.76
CA ARG A 166 -16.03 -3.13 7.62
C ARG A 166 -16.90 -4.27 8.14
N PHE A 167 -17.36 -5.15 7.26
CA PHE A 167 -18.30 -6.20 7.66
C PHE A 167 -17.62 -7.45 8.18
N CYS A 168 -16.46 -7.84 7.67
CA CYS A 168 -15.76 -9.02 8.19
C CYS A 168 -14.84 -8.62 9.36
N GLY A 169 -14.08 -7.53 9.20
CA GLY A 169 -13.14 -7.05 10.22
C GLY A 169 -13.84 -6.47 11.46
N ASP A 170 -14.77 -5.52 11.30
CA ASP A 170 -15.40 -4.88 12.47
C ASP A 170 -16.39 -5.82 13.19
N ASN A 171 -17.08 -6.73 12.49
CA ASN A 171 -17.88 -7.77 13.15
C ASN A 171 -17.03 -8.71 13.98
N LEU A 172 -15.82 -9.04 13.50
CA LEU A 172 -14.89 -9.84 14.26
C LEU A 172 -14.41 -9.07 15.51
N GLU A 173 -14.03 -7.80 15.35
CA GLU A 173 -13.49 -6.96 16.43
C GLU A 173 -14.54 -6.61 17.51
N HIS A 174 -15.75 -6.23 17.11
CA HIS A 174 -16.78 -5.73 18.02
C HIS A 174 -17.78 -6.79 18.46
N CYS A 175 -18.11 -7.75 17.59
CA CYS A 175 -19.13 -8.76 17.88
C CYS A 175 -18.53 -10.15 18.17
N GLY A 176 -17.24 -10.36 17.91
CA GLY A 176 -16.61 -11.68 18.00
C GLY A 176 -17.26 -12.69 17.06
N ARG A 177 -17.72 -12.23 15.88
CA ARG A 177 -18.40 -13.08 14.89
C ARG A 177 -17.64 -13.07 13.58
N PHE A 178 -17.41 -14.27 13.05
CA PHE A 178 -16.94 -14.44 11.69
C PHE A 178 -18.13 -14.43 10.74
N THR A 179 -18.13 -13.54 9.76
CA THR A 179 -19.13 -13.50 8.69
C THR A 179 -18.38 -13.23 7.42
N PHE A 180 -18.30 -14.24 6.56
CA PHE A 180 -17.56 -14.16 5.31
C PHE A 180 -18.53 -13.89 4.15
N ASN A 181 -18.23 -12.86 3.36
CA ASN A 181 -18.88 -12.61 2.09
C ASN A 181 -17.84 -12.73 0.98
N LYS A 182 -18.13 -13.62 0.02
CA LYS A 182 -17.24 -13.92 -1.10
C LYS A 182 -17.03 -12.71 -2.02
N GLU A 183 -18.08 -11.98 -2.36
CA GLU A 183 -17.99 -10.82 -3.26
C GLU A 183 -17.18 -9.70 -2.63
N ASP A 184 -17.43 -9.41 -1.35
CA ASP A 184 -16.69 -8.39 -0.62
C ASP A 184 -15.20 -8.72 -0.54
N PHE A 185 -14.84 -9.99 -0.31
CA PHE A 185 -13.45 -10.42 -0.30
C PHE A 185 -12.78 -10.31 -1.68
N ILE A 186 -13.50 -10.63 -2.75
CA ILE A 186 -12.99 -10.50 -4.12
C ILE A 186 -12.76 -9.04 -4.50
N GLU A 187 -13.68 -8.14 -4.13
CA GLU A 187 -13.49 -6.70 -4.31
C GLU A 187 -12.24 -6.22 -3.56
N PHE A 188 -12.10 -6.61 -2.29
CA PHE A 188 -10.93 -6.30 -1.49
C PHE A 188 -9.63 -6.81 -2.11
N PHE A 189 -9.60 -8.05 -2.60
CA PHE A 189 -8.46 -8.62 -3.30
C PHE A 189 -8.03 -7.78 -4.51
N ILE A 190 -8.99 -7.30 -5.30
CA ILE A 190 -8.71 -6.44 -6.47
C ILE A 190 -8.07 -5.12 -6.02
N LEU A 191 -8.60 -4.49 -4.97
CA LEU A 191 -8.05 -3.24 -4.44
C LEU A 191 -6.60 -3.42 -3.98
N VAL A 192 -6.30 -4.49 -3.23
CA VAL A 192 -4.94 -4.77 -2.77
C VAL A 192 -3.99 -5.13 -3.92
N LYS A 193 -4.45 -5.83 -4.96
CA LYS A 193 -3.63 -6.07 -6.16
C LYS A 193 -3.32 -4.78 -6.93
N LYS A 194 -4.28 -3.86 -7.05
CA LYS A 194 -4.02 -2.51 -7.59
C LYS A 194 -2.95 -1.78 -6.78
N LEU A 195 -2.99 -1.91 -5.45
CA LEU A 195 -2.03 -1.27 -4.55
C LEU A 195 -0.60 -1.78 -4.80
N LYS A 196 -0.43 -3.09 -5.00
CA LYS A 196 0.86 -3.70 -5.40
C LYS A 196 1.40 -3.10 -6.69
N SER A 197 0.55 -2.94 -7.70
CA SER A 197 0.95 -2.37 -9.00
C SER A 197 1.36 -0.89 -8.89
N SER A 198 0.78 -0.14 -7.95
CA SER A 198 1.10 1.28 -7.73
C SER A 198 2.50 1.53 -7.16
N ILE A 199 3.13 0.55 -6.53
CA ILE A 199 4.49 0.68 -5.95
C ILE A 199 5.59 0.06 -6.81
N GLY A 200 5.23 -0.73 -7.84
CA GLY A 200 6.13 -1.40 -8.77
C GLY A 200 6.62 -0.53 -9.93
N GLN A 201 6.31 0.77 -9.91
CA GLN A 201 6.78 1.79 -10.86
C GLN A 201 7.88 2.68 -10.23
#